data_AF-A0A9J7LKM0-F1
#
_entry.id   AF-A0A9J7LKM0-F1
#
_cell.length_a   1.000
_cell.length_b   1.000
_cell.length_c   1.000
_cell.angle_alpha   90.00
_cell.angle_beta   90.00
_cell.angle_gamma   90.00
#
_symmetry.space_group_name_H-M   'P 1'
#
loop_
_entity.id
_entity.type
_entity.pdbx_description
1 polymer ?
#
loop_
_entity_poly.entity_id
_entity_poly.type
_entity_poly.pdbx_seq_one_letter_code
_entity_poly.pdbx_strand_id
1 'polypeptide(L)'
;MAAHSRVFLPFRFAILKTPQILGVHTRFIPPQAENCSRISYNHGDRGTSNGEEWTPPLYREHQPTSLFQKALLTVGSAAVAITNPHRHDMIAVLGETTGYYALIRIRDQMKADPVGQQILSERPRINTRTIDLEELRALPEGTFGKEYVNWLDRNDVTPDSRAPVKFVDDEELAYVIRRYREIHDLFHTLLGMPTNMLGECTVKMFEAVHTGLPMCAMGAVFGPIRLSSKQRWKLRNYYFPWAVKAGYSAKCLMNVYLERRFHEPLEELKADLNIPSPPHIPKSTDNNNTRLNRR
;
A
#
# COMPACT_ATOMS: atom_id res chain seq x y z
N MET A 1 0.04 -58.72 21.05
CA MET A 1 0.11 -58.89 22.52
C MET A 1 0.88 -57.67 23.05
N ALA A 2 0.20 -56.58 23.44
CA ALA A 2 -0.23 -56.25 24.82
C ALA A 2 0.97 -56.32 25.81
N ALA A 3 1.36 -55.32 26.60
CA ALA A 3 0.60 -54.35 27.40
C ALA A 3 1.47 -53.08 27.66
N HIS A 4 0.96 -51.85 27.56
CA HIS A 4 0.31 -51.05 28.61
C HIS A 4 1.06 -50.93 29.94
N SER A 5 1.44 -49.69 30.30
CA SER A 5 1.26 -49.13 31.65
C SER A 5 1.23 -47.60 31.60
N ARG A 6 0.06 -47.06 31.93
CA ARG A 6 -0.25 -45.65 32.21
C ARG A 6 0.04 -45.37 33.68
N VAL A 7 0.46 -44.15 34.02
CA VAL A 7 0.32 -43.62 35.39
C VAL A 7 -0.46 -42.31 35.34
N PHE A 8 -1.40 -42.22 36.27
CA PHE A 8 -2.49 -41.25 36.44
C PHE A 8 -2.08 -40.00 37.24
N LEU A 9 -2.87 -38.93 37.08
CA LEU A 9 -2.86 -37.61 37.76
C LEU A 9 -3.05 -37.67 39.30
N PRO A 10 -2.94 -36.50 40.00
CA PRO A 10 -4.17 -35.77 40.32
C PRO A 10 -4.11 -34.24 40.12
N PHE A 11 -5.28 -33.72 39.75
CA PHE A 11 -5.71 -32.32 39.80
C PHE A 11 -5.60 -31.71 41.21
N ARG A 12 -5.33 -30.40 41.28
CA ARG A 12 -5.81 -29.54 42.38
C ARG A 12 -6.40 -28.24 41.82
N PHE A 13 -7.70 -28.09 42.04
CA PHE A 13 -8.46 -26.83 41.99
C PHE A 13 -7.98 -25.89 43.11
N ALA A 14 -7.82 -24.60 42.80
CA ALA A 14 -7.86 -23.54 43.79
C ALA A 14 -8.84 -22.46 43.30
N ILE A 15 -9.89 -22.26 44.09
CA ILE A 15 -10.97 -21.30 43.92
C ILE A 15 -10.81 -20.22 45.00
N LEU A 16 -11.18 -18.98 44.64
CA LEU A 16 -11.46 -17.77 45.44
C LEU A 16 -10.26 -16.96 45.98
N LYS A 17 -10.16 -15.69 45.53
CA LYS A 17 -10.85 -14.54 46.14
C LYS A 17 -10.71 -13.29 45.26
N THR A 18 -11.85 -12.71 44.90
CA THR A 18 -12.01 -11.34 44.39
C THR A 18 -11.66 -10.31 45.46
N PRO A 19 -10.99 -9.20 45.13
CA PRO A 19 -11.08 -7.97 45.89
C PRO A 19 -12.06 -6.99 45.24
N GLN A 20 -12.79 -6.31 46.12
CA GLN A 20 -13.87 -5.39 45.84
C GLN A 20 -13.40 -4.09 45.18
N ILE A 21 -14.35 -3.55 44.43
CA ILE A 21 -14.42 -2.25 43.78
C ILE A 21 -14.19 -1.13 44.80
N LEU A 22 -13.19 -0.27 44.55
CA LEU A 22 -13.17 1.09 45.07
C LEU A 22 -13.48 2.03 43.91
N GLY A 23 -14.66 2.66 43.98
CA GLY A 23 -15.14 3.59 42.99
C GLY A 23 -14.32 4.88 42.98
N VAL A 24 -13.76 5.19 41.81
CA VAL A 24 -13.39 6.56 41.44
C VAL A 24 -14.37 6.99 40.37
N HIS A 25 -15.36 7.79 40.78
CA HIS A 25 -16.28 8.47 39.88
C HIS A 25 -15.50 9.59 39.14
N THR A 26 -14.82 9.23 38.05
CA THR A 26 -14.45 10.22 37.04
C THR A 26 -15.69 10.54 36.22
N ARG A 27 -16.27 11.73 36.46
CA ARG A 27 -17.32 12.29 35.61
C ARG A 27 -16.74 12.44 34.21
N PHE A 28 -17.20 11.60 33.30
CA PHE A 28 -17.01 11.79 31.87
C PHE A 28 -17.91 12.96 31.46
N ILE A 29 -17.32 14.15 31.32
CA ILE A 29 -17.99 15.32 30.74
C ILE A 29 -17.82 15.18 29.22
N PRO A 30 -18.89 14.91 28.45
CA PRO A 30 -18.78 14.95 27.00
C PRO A 30 -18.47 16.39 26.57
N PRO A 31 -17.55 16.62 25.60
CA PRO A 31 -17.39 17.94 25.03
C PRO A 31 -18.73 18.35 24.41
N GLN A 32 -19.27 19.47 24.91
CA GLN A 32 -20.46 20.11 24.36
C GLN A 32 -20.19 20.41 22.89
N ALA A 33 -21.11 20.00 22.03
CA ALA A 33 -21.12 20.37 20.63
C ALA A 33 -21.22 21.90 20.55
N GLU A 34 -20.10 22.57 20.29
CA GLU A 34 -20.10 23.99 19.98
C GLU A 34 -20.86 24.19 18.67
N ASN A 35 -21.84 25.09 18.74
CA ASN A 35 -22.68 25.56 17.66
C ASN A 35 -21.84 25.91 16.42
N CYS A 36 -21.84 25.03 15.42
CA CYS A 36 -21.51 25.43 14.07
C CYS A 36 -22.71 26.21 13.52
N SER A 37 -22.63 27.53 13.63
CA SER A 37 -23.58 28.47 13.08
C SER A 37 -23.91 28.13 11.63
N ARG A 38 -25.17 27.79 11.42
CA ARG A 38 -25.82 27.57 10.13
C ARG A 38 -25.65 28.82 9.28
N ILE A 39 -24.71 28.80 8.33
CA ILE A 39 -24.62 29.86 7.31
C ILE A 39 -25.83 29.68 6.39
N SER A 40 -26.87 30.47 6.64
CA SER A 40 -27.98 30.67 5.73
C SER A 40 -27.50 31.47 4.52
N TYR A 41 -27.29 30.81 3.39
CA TYR A 41 -27.12 31.49 2.10
C TYR A 41 -28.50 31.84 1.54
N ASN A 42 -28.76 33.15 1.44
CA ASN A 42 -29.93 33.70 0.79
C ASN A 42 -29.93 33.34 -0.70
N HIS A 43 -31.06 32.83 -1.18
CA HIS A 43 -31.32 32.55 -2.57
C HIS A 43 -31.57 33.87 -3.31
N GLY A 44 -30.69 34.19 -4.26
CA GLY A 44 -30.75 35.42 -5.05
C GLY A 44 -30.29 35.17 -6.47
N ASP A 45 -31.28 35.07 -7.34
CA ASP A 45 -31.28 35.46 -8.75
C ASP A 45 -31.05 34.41 -9.86
N ARG A 46 -31.91 34.56 -10.87
CA ARG A 46 -32.14 33.71 -12.04
C ARG A 46 -31.07 34.00 -13.10
N GLY A 47 -30.34 32.97 -13.50
CA GLY A 47 -29.50 32.98 -14.70
C GLY A 47 -29.53 31.61 -15.36
N THR A 48 -30.09 31.52 -16.56
CA THR A 48 -30.09 30.32 -17.40
C THR A 48 -28.67 30.07 -17.92
N SER A 49 -27.94 29.19 -17.26
CA SER A 49 -26.70 28.57 -17.77
C SER A 49 -26.86 27.06 -17.72
N ASN A 50 -26.52 26.37 -18.81
CA ASN A 50 -26.55 24.91 -18.95
C ASN A 50 -26.09 24.23 -17.65
N GLY A 51 -27.04 23.59 -16.97
CA GLY A 51 -26.87 23.11 -15.60
C GLY A 51 -25.94 21.92 -15.54
N GLU A 52 -24.66 22.16 -15.29
CA GLU A 52 -23.83 21.18 -14.61
C GLU A 52 -24.33 21.12 -13.15
N GLU A 53 -25.07 20.07 -12.84
CA GLU A 53 -25.55 19.77 -11.49
C GLU A 53 -24.36 19.73 -10.53
N TRP A 54 -24.29 20.70 -9.61
CA TRP A 54 -23.19 20.79 -8.66
C TRP A 54 -23.24 19.60 -7.70
N THR A 55 -22.21 18.75 -7.75
CA THR A 55 -22.09 17.59 -6.86
C THR A 55 -21.16 17.95 -5.69
N PRO A 56 -21.60 17.82 -4.43
CA PRO A 56 -20.73 18.09 -3.29
C PRO A 56 -19.57 17.09 -3.23
N PRO A 57 -18.39 17.49 -2.72
CA PRO A 57 -17.26 16.59 -2.57
C PRO A 57 -17.54 15.50 -1.53
N LEU A 58 -17.16 14.25 -1.83
CA LEU A 58 -17.37 13.08 -0.95
C LEU A 58 -16.37 13.03 0.22
N TYR A 59 -15.24 13.68 0.07
CA TYR A 59 -14.18 13.85 1.08
C TYR A 59 -13.38 15.11 0.75
N ARG A 60 -12.55 15.57 1.70
CA ARG A 60 -11.88 16.89 1.65
C ARG A 60 -11.15 17.20 0.34
N GLU A 61 -10.43 16.23 -0.21
CA GLU A 61 -9.66 16.40 -1.45
C GLU A 61 -10.40 15.98 -2.73
N HIS A 62 -11.66 15.53 -2.62
CA HIS A 62 -12.44 15.02 -3.74
C HIS A 62 -12.72 16.10 -4.78
N GLN A 63 -12.45 15.76 -6.04
CA GLN A 63 -12.75 16.57 -7.21
C GLN A 63 -13.70 15.75 -8.10
N PRO A 64 -15.01 16.04 -8.07
CA PRO A 64 -15.97 15.36 -8.92
C PRO A 64 -15.58 15.51 -10.39
N THR A 65 -15.67 14.43 -11.15
CA THR A 65 -15.34 14.43 -12.58
C THR A 65 -16.43 13.75 -13.40
N SER A 66 -16.77 14.33 -14.55
CA SER A 66 -17.57 13.65 -15.55
C SER A 66 -16.79 12.49 -16.19
N LEU A 67 -17.49 11.56 -16.85
CA LEU A 67 -16.84 10.47 -17.59
C LEU A 67 -15.86 10.99 -18.65
N PHE A 68 -16.20 12.10 -19.31
CA PHE A 68 -15.33 12.73 -20.30
C PHE A 68 -14.07 13.32 -19.65
N GLN A 69 -14.22 14.07 -18.54
CA GLN A 69 -13.08 14.61 -17.79
C GLN A 69 -12.18 13.47 -17.28
N LYS A 70 -12.76 12.39 -16.77
CA LYS A 70 -12.02 11.20 -16.30
C LYS A 70 -11.29 10.48 -17.43
N ALA A 71 -11.90 10.38 -18.61
CA ALA A 71 -11.24 9.84 -19.79
C ALA A 71 -10.05 10.72 -20.23
N LEU A 72 -10.23 12.04 -20.25
CA LEU A 72 -9.16 12.98 -20.58
C LEU A 72 -8.01 12.91 -19.56
N LEU A 73 -8.31 12.86 -18.27
CA LEU A 73 -7.32 12.66 -17.19
C LEU A 73 -6.57 11.34 -17.36
N THR A 74 -7.26 10.26 -17.73
CA THR A 74 -6.66 8.95 -17.97
C THR A 74 -5.65 9.00 -19.12
N VAL A 75 -6.06 9.51 -20.28
CA VAL A 75 -5.20 9.59 -21.47
C VAL A 75 -4.01 10.54 -21.22
N GLY A 76 -4.26 11.73 -20.67
CA GLY A 76 -3.23 12.72 -20.37
C GLY A 76 -2.20 12.21 -19.36
N SER A 77 -2.66 11.63 -18.25
CA SER A 77 -1.77 11.08 -17.22
C SER A 77 -0.97 9.87 -17.73
N ALA A 78 -1.57 8.98 -18.53
CA ALA A 78 -0.84 7.87 -19.16
C ALA A 78 0.27 8.37 -20.10
N ALA A 79 -0.01 9.35 -20.95
CA ALA A 79 0.97 9.92 -21.86
C ALA A 79 2.13 10.59 -21.11
N VAL A 80 1.83 11.33 -20.04
CA VAL A 80 2.87 11.95 -19.20
C VAL A 80 3.64 10.90 -18.42
N ALA A 81 3.00 9.88 -17.85
CA ALA A 81 3.69 8.83 -17.10
C ALA A 81 4.67 8.03 -17.98
N ILE A 82 4.32 7.79 -19.25
CA ILE A 82 5.20 7.13 -20.23
C ILE A 82 6.40 8.02 -20.59
N THR A 83 6.21 9.34 -20.72
CA THR A 83 7.26 10.30 -21.15
C THR A 83 8.11 10.85 -20.00
N ASN A 84 7.56 10.94 -18.80
CA ASN A 84 8.23 11.39 -17.58
C ASN A 84 7.75 10.59 -16.35
N PRO A 85 8.39 9.45 -16.02
CA PRO A 85 7.99 8.59 -14.90
C PRO A 85 8.27 9.23 -13.53
N HIS A 86 9.06 10.30 -13.46
CA HIS A 86 9.27 11.06 -12.21
C HIS A 86 8.07 11.94 -11.84
N ARG A 87 7.07 12.06 -12.73
CA ARG A 87 5.77 12.67 -12.44
C ARG A 87 4.88 11.67 -11.69
N HIS A 88 5.23 11.40 -10.44
CA HIS A 88 4.51 10.47 -9.57
C HIS A 88 3.03 10.88 -9.39
N ASP A 89 2.73 12.17 -9.50
CA ASP A 89 1.37 12.71 -9.53
C ASP A 89 0.55 12.15 -10.70
N MET A 90 1.15 11.99 -11.89
CA MET A 90 0.45 11.42 -13.04
C MET A 90 0.23 9.92 -12.92
N ILE A 91 1.17 9.19 -12.30
CA ILE A 91 0.96 7.77 -11.98
C ILE A 91 -0.18 7.62 -10.96
N ALA A 92 -0.25 8.52 -9.98
CA ALA A 92 -1.34 8.58 -9.02
C ALA A 92 -2.70 8.81 -9.70
N VAL A 93 -2.81 9.82 -10.58
CA VAL A 93 -4.03 10.10 -11.35
C VAL A 93 -4.43 8.90 -12.20
N LEU A 94 -3.50 8.32 -12.96
CA LEU A 94 -3.76 7.13 -13.77
C LEU A 94 -4.29 5.98 -12.91
N GLY A 95 -3.79 5.90 -11.68
CA GLY A 95 -4.26 4.92 -10.72
C GLY A 95 -5.69 5.11 -10.24
N GLU A 96 -6.11 6.36 -10.01
CA GLU A 96 -7.47 6.71 -9.60
C GLU A 96 -8.46 6.49 -10.73
N THR A 97 -8.11 6.89 -11.95
CA THR A 97 -9.02 6.88 -13.08
C THR A 97 -9.19 5.50 -13.71
N THR A 98 -8.22 4.59 -13.54
CA THR A 98 -8.31 3.21 -14.05
C THR A 98 -8.62 2.17 -12.98
N GLY A 99 -8.48 2.51 -11.70
CA GLY A 99 -8.47 1.55 -10.61
C GLY A 99 -9.84 1.05 -10.13
N TYR A 100 -10.96 1.65 -10.56
CA TYR A 100 -12.28 1.46 -9.93
C TYR A 100 -12.64 0.00 -9.60
N TYR A 101 -12.60 -0.91 -10.59
CA TYR A 101 -12.93 -2.32 -10.38
C TYR A 101 -11.92 -3.07 -9.50
N ALA A 102 -10.63 -2.75 -9.64
CA ALA A 102 -9.59 -3.32 -8.79
C ALA A 102 -9.75 -2.86 -7.33
N LEU A 103 -10.12 -1.60 -7.11
CA LEU A 103 -10.37 -1.05 -5.79
C LEU A 103 -11.58 -1.71 -5.11
N ILE A 104 -12.67 -1.95 -5.85
CA ILE A 104 -13.81 -2.74 -5.35
C ILE A 104 -13.35 -4.11 -4.90
N ARG A 105 -12.59 -4.83 -5.75
CA ARG A 105 -12.08 -6.16 -5.41
C ARG A 105 -11.20 -6.14 -4.16
N ILE A 106 -10.28 -5.18 -4.06
CA ILE A 106 -9.39 -5.04 -2.90
C ILE A 106 -10.23 -4.75 -1.64
N ARG A 107 -11.16 -3.79 -1.70
CA ARG A 107 -12.05 -3.48 -0.60
C ARG A 107 -12.84 -4.71 -0.15
N ASP A 108 -13.40 -5.47 -1.07
CA ASP A 108 -14.23 -6.63 -0.75
C ASP A 108 -13.36 -7.75 -0.12
N GLN A 109 -12.11 -7.91 -0.56
CA GLN A 109 -11.12 -8.76 0.11
C GLN A 109 -10.78 -8.27 1.52
N MET A 110 -10.68 -6.96 1.74
CA MET A 110 -10.48 -6.38 3.07
C MET A 110 -11.71 -6.61 3.97
N LYS A 111 -12.94 -6.46 3.44
CA LYS A 111 -14.18 -6.72 4.18
C LYS A 111 -14.36 -8.19 4.54
N ALA A 112 -13.80 -9.11 3.75
CA ALA A 112 -13.85 -10.55 4.05
C ALA A 112 -12.86 -10.98 5.15
N ASP A 113 -11.97 -10.09 5.60
CA ASP A 113 -10.93 -10.37 6.58
C ASP A 113 -11.14 -9.55 7.87
N PRO A 114 -11.09 -10.15 9.08
CA PRO A 114 -11.30 -9.41 10.32
C PRO A 114 -10.34 -8.24 10.54
N VAL A 115 -9.07 -8.38 10.14
CA VAL A 115 -8.06 -7.32 10.25
C VAL A 115 -8.30 -6.27 9.16
N GLY A 116 -8.65 -6.71 7.95
CA GLY A 116 -9.05 -5.82 6.86
C GLY A 116 -10.23 -4.91 7.22
N GLN A 117 -11.27 -5.46 7.88
CA GLN A 117 -12.40 -4.67 8.39
C GLN A 117 -11.96 -3.62 9.42
N GLN A 118 -11.07 -3.98 10.34
CA GLN A 118 -10.51 -3.03 11.31
C GLN A 118 -9.75 -1.90 10.59
N ILE A 119 -8.92 -2.24 9.59
CA ILE A 119 -8.17 -1.24 8.81
C ILE A 119 -9.10 -0.28 8.07
N LEU A 120 -10.18 -0.79 7.45
CA LEU A 120 -11.17 0.05 6.77
C LEU A 120 -11.91 1.00 7.73
N SER A 121 -12.10 0.58 8.98
CA SER A 121 -12.72 1.38 10.05
C SER A 121 -11.77 2.40 10.66
N GLU A 122 -10.60 1.96 11.12
CA GLU A 122 -9.60 2.78 11.81
C GLU A 122 -8.89 3.76 10.87
N ARG A 123 -8.78 3.39 9.60
CA ARG A 123 -8.12 4.15 8.55
C ARG A 123 -6.73 4.68 8.91
N PRO A 124 -5.84 3.81 9.42
CA PRO A 124 -4.49 4.22 9.80
C PRO A 124 -3.75 4.86 8.61
N ARG A 125 -2.84 5.77 8.95
CA ARG A 125 -2.04 6.55 8.01
C ARG A 125 -0.56 6.30 8.24
N ILE A 126 0.22 6.32 7.16
CA ILE A 126 1.67 6.13 7.19
C ILE A 126 2.31 7.40 6.61
N ASN A 127 2.77 8.26 7.51
CA ASN A 127 3.44 9.52 7.21
C ASN A 127 4.25 9.98 8.44
N THR A 128 5.03 11.06 8.32
CA THR A 128 5.90 11.53 9.42
C THR A 128 5.14 12.01 10.66
N ARG A 129 3.81 12.21 10.57
CA ARG A 129 2.98 12.57 11.74
C ARG A 129 2.54 11.36 12.54
N THR A 130 2.60 10.17 11.96
CA THR A 130 2.15 8.92 12.59
C THR A 130 3.29 7.95 12.86
N ILE A 131 4.46 8.16 12.24
CA ILE A 131 5.64 7.31 12.36
C ILE A 131 6.83 8.18 12.77
N ASP A 132 7.50 7.80 13.84
CA ASP A 132 8.73 8.44 14.29
C ASP A 132 9.93 7.86 13.54
N LEU A 133 10.45 8.61 12.55
CA LEU A 133 11.60 8.17 11.76
C LEU A 133 12.89 8.08 12.59
N GLU A 134 13.06 8.89 13.64
CA GLU A 134 14.24 8.81 14.50
C GLU A 134 14.22 7.54 15.35
N GLU A 135 13.03 7.16 15.85
CA GLU A 135 12.85 5.87 16.51
C GLU A 135 13.23 4.71 15.58
N LEU A 136 12.71 4.72 14.35
CA LEU A 136 13.03 3.68 13.36
C LEU A 136 14.52 3.63 13.01
N ARG A 137 15.22 4.77 12.98
CA ARG A 137 16.69 4.81 12.79
C ARG A 137 17.45 4.18 13.96
N ALA A 138 16.91 4.25 15.17
CA ALA A 138 17.51 3.69 16.37
C ALA A 138 17.27 2.16 16.53
N LEU A 139 16.40 1.57 15.71
CA LEU A 139 16.13 0.13 15.77
C LEU A 139 17.35 -0.70 15.34
N PRO A 140 17.48 -1.94 15.84
CA PRO A 140 18.53 -2.87 15.43
C PRO A 140 18.52 -3.13 13.92
N GLU A 141 19.71 -3.28 13.33
CA GLU A 141 19.87 -3.68 11.92
C GLU A 141 19.13 -5.00 11.63
N GLY A 142 18.52 -5.08 10.44
CA GLY A 142 17.70 -6.24 10.05
C GLY A 142 16.26 -6.24 10.58
N THR A 143 15.86 -5.27 11.41
CA THR A 143 14.42 -5.03 11.69
C THR A 143 13.74 -4.33 10.52
N PHE A 144 12.45 -4.56 10.35
CA PHE A 144 11.69 -3.98 9.23
C PHE A 144 11.74 -2.45 9.21
N GLY A 145 11.57 -1.80 10.36
CA GLY A 145 11.62 -0.35 10.50
C GLY A 145 12.99 0.22 10.19
N LYS A 146 14.06 -0.42 10.68
CA LYS A 146 15.44 -0.01 10.38
C LYS A 146 15.74 -0.11 8.89
N GLU A 147 15.37 -1.22 8.26
CA GLU A 147 15.56 -1.40 6.81
C GLU A 147 14.69 -0.46 5.98
N TYR A 148 13.50 -0.12 6.46
CA TYR A 148 12.63 0.87 5.81
C TYR A 148 13.26 2.26 5.83
N VAL A 149 13.73 2.76 6.98
CA VAL A 149 14.38 4.08 7.01
C VAL A 149 15.72 4.09 6.30
N ASN A 150 16.52 3.02 6.42
CA ASN A 150 17.72 2.88 5.61
C ASN A 150 17.39 2.93 4.10
N TRP A 151 16.24 2.40 3.68
CA TRP A 151 15.77 2.52 2.30
C TRP A 151 15.34 3.95 1.96
N LEU A 152 14.58 4.64 2.83
CA LEU A 152 14.20 6.05 2.63
C LEU A 152 15.44 6.93 2.45
N ASP A 153 16.39 6.84 3.37
CA ASP A 153 17.61 7.65 3.41
C ASP A 153 18.49 7.40 2.17
N ARG A 154 18.63 6.14 1.72
CA ARG A 154 19.41 5.80 0.51
C ARG A 154 18.80 6.34 -0.78
N ASN A 155 17.48 6.52 -0.82
CA ASN A 155 16.76 6.94 -2.02
C ASN A 155 16.35 8.41 -2.00
N ASP A 156 16.66 9.14 -0.93
CA ASP A 156 16.29 10.56 -0.72
C ASP A 156 14.78 10.80 -0.87
N VAL A 157 13.99 9.94 -0.23
CA VAL A 157 12.51 9.99 -0.25
C VAL A 157 11.93 10.04 1.15
N THR A 158 10.69 10.54 1.25
CA THR A 158 9.90 10.62 2.49
C THR A 158 8.53 9.97 2.31
N PRO A 159 7.95 9.32 3.34
CA PRO A 159 6.57 8.83 3.31
C PRO A 159 5.53 9.95 3.03
N ASP A 160 5.88 11.22 3.24
CA ASP A 160 4.99 12.36 2.99
C ASP A 160 4.83 12.72 1.51
N SER A 161 5.64 12.13 0.63
CA SER A 161 5.67 12.47 -0.80
C SER A 161 4.45 11.99 -1.60
N ARG A 162 3.49 11.30 -0.96
CA ARG A 162 2.33 10.70 -1.62
C ARG A 162 1.25 11.71 -1.96
N ALA A 163 0.88 11.75 -3.24
CA ALA A 163 -0.18 12.61 -3.73
C ALA A 163 -1.53 12.26 -3.07
N PRO A 164 -2.32 13.28 -2.66
CA PRO A 164 -3.67 13.05 -2.17
C PRO A 164 -4.54 12.42 -3.26
N VAL A 165 -5.56 11.66 -2.84
CA VAL A 165 -6.56 11.07 -3.74
C VAL A 165 -7.58 12.14 -4.10
N LYS A 166 -7.98 12.26 -5.37
CA LYS A 166 -8.87 13.34 -5.84
C LYS A 166 -10.04 12.85 -6.67
N PHE A 167 -9.83 11.87 -7.55
CA PHE A 167 -10.71 11.51 -8.67
C PHE A 167 -11.40 10.15 -8.49
N VAL A 168 -11.45 9.64 -7.26
CA VAL A 168 -12.20 8.44 -6.87
C VAL A 168 -13.53 8.88 -6.26
N ASP A 169 -14.64 8.55 -6.93
CA ASP A 169 -16.00 8.95 -6.54
C ASP A 169 -16.63 8.00 -5.51
N ASP A 170 -15.84 7.52 -4.55
CA ASP A 170 -16.28 6.72 -3.41
C ASP A 170 -15.26 6.92 -2.28
N GLU A 171 -15.74 7.29 -1.10
CA GLU A 171 -14.90 7.70 0.02
C GLU A 171 -14.14 6.54 0.67
N GLU A 172 -14.72 5.34 0.68
CA GLU A 172 -14.06 4.12 1.17
C GLU A 172 -13.03 3.62 0.14
N LEU A 173 -13.35 3.63 -1.15
CA LEU A 173 -12.38 3.28 -2.21
C LEU A 173 -11.24 4.30 -2.30
N ALA A 174 -11.52 5.57 -2.02
CA ALA A 174 -10.50 6.61 -1.91
C ALA A 174 -9.53 6.31 -0.76
N TYR A 175 -10.02 5.77 0.36
CA TYR A 175 -9.15 5.26 1.42
C TYR A 175 -8.33 4.05 0.96
N VAL A 176 -8.94 3.08 0.26
CA VAL A 176 -8.24 1.88 -0.22
C VAL A 176 -7.05 2.22 -1.13
N ILE A 177 -7.24 3.08 -2.14
CA ILE A 177 -6.12 3.49 -3.01
C ILE A 177 -5.08 4.33 -2.25
N ARG A 178 -5.51 5.11 -1.25
CA ARG A 178 -4.61 5.90 -0.40
C ARG A 178 -3.72 4.99 0.45
N ARG A 179 -4.29 3.99 1.11
CA ARG A 179 -3.52 2.99 1.87
C ARG A 179 -2.52 2.29 0.97
N TYR A 180 -2.94 1.86 -0.22
CA TYR A 180 -2.04 1.25 -1.20
C TYR A 180 -0.84 2.17 -1.54
N ARG A 181 -1.06 3.46 -1.77
CA ARG A 181 0.02 4.43 -2.03
C ARG A 181 0.99 4.55 -0.87
N GLU A 182 0.46 4.57 0.34
CA GLU A 182 1.23 4.76 1.56
C GLU A 182 2.09 3.54 1.91
N ILE A 183 1.62 2.32 1.60
CA ILE A 183 2.40 1.10 1.81
C ILE A 183 3.32 0.74 0.64
N HIS A 184 3.27 1.48 -0.48
CA HIS A 184 4.09 1.19 -1.66
C HIS A 184 5.59 1.15 -1.36
N ASP A 185 6.12 2.14 -0.62
CA ASP A 185 7.54 2.16 -0.26
C ASP A 185 7.90 0.99 0.65
N LEU A 186 6.97 0.56 1.49
CA LEU A 186 7.15 -0.62 2.33
C LEU A 186 7.26 -1.90 1.48
N PHE A 187 6.61 -1.95 0.32
CA PHE A 187 6.80 -3.07 -0.62
C PHE A 187 8.23 -3.11 -1.14
N HIS A 188 8.86 -1.97 -1.43
CA HIS A 188 10.26 -1.96 -1.82
C HIS A 188 11.17 -2.58 -0.76
N THR A 189 10.95 -2.25 0.52
CA THR A 189 11.69 -2.85 1.64
C THR A 189 11.43 -4.35 1.76
N LEU A 190 10.17 -4.79 1.76
CA LEU A 190 9.79 -6.20 1.86
C LEU A 190 10.34 -7.06 0.71
N LEU A 191 10.37 -6.49 -0.49
CA LEU A 191 10.83 -7.16 -1.72
C LEU A 191 12.34 -7.02 -1.94
N GLY A 192 13.03 -6.19 -1.14
CA GLY A 192 14.45 -5.87 -1.30
C GLY A 192 14.76 -5.17 -2.63
N MET A 193 13.83 -4.36 -3.15
CA MET A 193 13.95 -3.69 -4.45
C MET A 193 14.30 -2.19 -4.29
N PRO A 194 15.32 -1.67 -5.00
CA PRO A 194 15.62 -0.24 -5.01
C PRO A 194 14.62 0.55 -5.87
N THR A 195 14.70 1.89 -5.86
CA THR A 195 13.88 2.79 -6.70
C THR A 195 14.42 3.02 -8.11
N ASN A 196 15.50 2.31 -8.50
CA ASN A 196 15.93 2.37 -9.89
C ASN A 196 14.89 1.72 -10.81
N MET A 197 14.91 2.08 -12.10
CA MET A 197 13.89 1.62 -13.07
C MET A 197 13.70 0.10 -13.10
N LEU A 198 14.75 -0.69 -12.83
CA LEU A 198 14.64 -2.16 -12.78
C LEU A 198 13.88 -2.63 -11.54
N GLY A 199 14.17 -2.04 -10.38
CA GLY A 199 13.46 -2.30 -9.13
C GLY A 199 12.00 -1.85 -9.21
N GLU A 200 11.74 -0.63 -9.70
CA GLU A 200 10.39 -0.10 -9.95
C GLU A 200 9.55 -1.03 -10.84
N CYS A 201 10.08 -1.45 -11.99
CA CYS A 201 9.36 -2.40 -12.86
C CYS A 201 9.06 -3.72 -12.14
N THR A 202 9.98 -4.18 -11.28
CA THR A 202 9.82 -5.43 -10.53
C THR A 202 8.71 -5.29 -9.47
N VAL A 203 8.71 -4.20 -8.70
CA VAL A 203 7.66 -3.91 -7.72
C VAL A 203 6.31 -3.72 -8.42
N LYS A 204 6.25 -3.00 -9.55
CA LYS A 204 5.02 -2.86 -10.34
C LYS A 204 4.47 -4.19 -10.83
N MET A 205 5.31 -5.16 -11.18
CA MET A 205 4.86 -6.50 -11.54
C MET A 205 4.28 -7.24 -10.33
N PHE A 206 4.93 -7.16 -9.17
CA PHE A 206 4.38 -7.70 -7.92
C PHE A 206 3.03 -7.07 -7.61
N GLU A 207 2.93 -5.73 -7.64
CA GLU A 207 1.71 -4.99 -7.36
C GLU A 207 0.59 -5.29 -8.35
N ALA A 208 0.91 -5.45 -9.64
CA ALA A 208 -0.07 -5.80 -10.66
C ALA A 208 -0.74 -7.13 -10.36
N VAL A 209 0.03 -8.14 -9.95
CA VAL A 209 -0.49 -9.46 -9.56
C VAL A 209 -1.23 -9.37 -8.23
N HIS A 210 -0.64 -8.68 -7.25
CA HIS A 210 -1.13 -8.63 -5.88
C HIS A 210 -2.44 -7.84 -5.74
N THR A 211 -2.54 -6.70 -6.43
CA THR A 211 -3.65 -5.75 -6.29
C THR A 211 -4.62 -5.78 -7.48
N GLY A 212 -4.17 -6.23 -8.65
CA GLY A 212 -4.94 -6.15 -9.90
C GLY A 212 -5.10 -4.73 -10.45
N LEU A 213 -4.41 -3.74 -9.89
CA LEU A 213 -4.55 -2.35 -10.33
C LEU A 213 -3.97 -2.15 -11.74
N PRO A 214 -4.72 -1.59 -12.71
CA PRO A 214 -4.25 -1.45 -14.08
C PRO A 214 -3.00 -0.58 -14.23
N MET A 215 -2.84 0.46 -13.40
CA MET A 215 -1.65 1.33 -13.47
C MET A 215 -0.35 0.58 -13.14
N CYS A 216 -0.41 -0.43 -12.27
CA CYS A 216 0.72 -1.30 -11.96
C CYS A 216 1.08 -2.19 -13.15
N ALA A 217 0.06 -2.80 -13.77
CA ALA A 217 0.27 -3.63 -14.96
C ALA A 217 0.88 -2.82 -16.11
N MET A 218 0.37 -1.60 -16.36
CA MET A 218 0.94 -0.69 -17.36
C MET A 218 2.38 -0.30 -17.01
N GLY A 219 2.67 0.03 -15.73
CA GLY A 219 4.02 0.32 -15.28
C GLY A 219 5.00 -0.84 -15.50
N ALA A 220 4.56 -2.06 -15.21
CA ALA A 220 5.35 -3.28 -15.42
C ALA A 220 5.58 -3.59 -16.91
N VAL A 221 4.61 -3.32 -17.78
CA VAL A 221 4.71 -3.62 -19.23
C VAL A 221 5.49 -2.54 -19.98
N PHE A 222 5.22 -1.25 -19.72
CA PHE A 222 5.77 -0.13 -20.47
C PHE A 222 7.03 0.48 -19.82
N GLY A 223 7.20 0.37 -18.51
CA GLY A 223 8.42 0.80 -17.81
C GLY A 223 9.72 0.21 -18.38
N PRO A 224 9.76 -1.09 -18.77
CA PRO A 224 10.96 -1.71 -19.33
C PRO A 224 11.45 -1.15 -20.67
N ILE A 225 10.67 -0.33 -21.37
CA ILE A 225 11.08 0.33 -22.62
C ILE A 225 12.34 1.19 -22.38
N ARG A 226 12.48 1.76 -21.18
CA ARG A 226 13.59 2.63 -20.77
C ARG A 226 14.82 1.87 -20.27
N LEU A 227 14.73 0.54 -20.15
CA LEU A 227 15.83 -0.29 -19.65
C LEU A 227 16.80 -0.66 -20.79
N SER A 228 18.08 -0.84 -20.42
CA SER A 228 19.07 -1.46 -21.32
C SER A 228 18.71 -2.92 -21.65
N SER A 229 19.24 -3.48 -22.74
CA SER A 229 19.00 -4.88 -23.12
C SER A 229 19.40 -5.86 -22.01
N LYS A 230 20.48 -5.59 -21.27
CA LYS A 230 20.92 -6.38 -20.11
C LYS A 230 19.92 -6.33 -18.95
N GLN A 231 19.39 -5.14 -18.64
CA GLN A 231 18.36 -4.98 -17.61
C GLN A 231 17.05 -5.66 -18.01
N ARG A 232 16.58 -5.49 -19.26
CA ARG A 232 15.39 -6.19 -19.78
C ARG A 232 15.55 -7.71 -19.71
N TRP A 233 16.73 -8.22 -20.02
CA TRP A 233 17.03 -9.65 -19.88
C TRP A 233 16.95 -10.12 -18.42
N LYS A 234 17.55 -9.38 -17.47
CA LYS A 234 17.44 -9.71 -16.04
C LYS A 234 15.98 -9.69 -15.57
N LEU A 235 15.25 -8.66 -15.99
CA LEU A 235 13.85 -8.46 -15.64
C LEU A 235 13.00 -9.65 -16.10
N ARG A 236 13.08 -9.99 -17.39
CA ARG A 236 12.29 -11.07 -18.00
C ARG A 236 12.63 -12.46 -17.44
N ASN A 237 13.90 -12.75 -17.21
CA ASN A 237 14.33 -14.12 -16.87
C ASN A 237 14.37 -14.39 -15.36
N TYR A 238 14.47 -13.37 -14.52
CA TYR A 238 14.63 -13.55 -13.06
C TYR A 238 13.57 -12.78 -12.28
N TYR A 239 13.50 -11.45 -12.44
CA TYR A 239 12.69 -10.63 -11.56
C TYR A 239 11.19 -10.74 -11.81
N PHE A 240 10.72 -10.77 -13.06
CA PHE A 240 9.28 -10.90 -13.35
C PHE A 240 8.71 -12.26 -12.93
N PRO A 241 9.31 -13.41 -13.29
CA PRO A 241 8.84 -14.70 -12.80
C PRO A 241 8.79 -14.75 -11.27
N TRP A 242 9.80 -14.20 -10.61
CA TRP A 242 9.84 -14.10 -9.15
C TRP A 242 8.75 -13.18 -8.60
N ALA A 243 8.58 -11.97 -9.14
CA ALA A 243 7.60 -10.99 -8.68
C ALA A 243 6.17 -11.51 -8.86
N VAL A 244 5.90 -12.23 -9.94
CA VAL A 244 4.62 -12.92 -10.16
C VAL A 244 4.39 -13.99 -9.10
N LYS A 245 5.38 -14.86 -8.85
CA LYS A 245 5.29 -15.87 -7.80
C LYS A 245 5.06 -15.22 -6.42
N ALA A 246 5.82 -14.18 -6.10
CA ALA A 246 5.70 -13.45 -4.85
C ALA A 246 4.31 -12.82 -4.70
N GLY A 247 3.79 -12.16 -5.75
CA GLY A 247 2.47 -11.52 -5.73
C GLY A 247 1.32 -12.49 -5.52
N TYR A 248 1.40 -13.71 -6.07
CA TYR A 248 0.39 -14.74 -5.81
C TYR A 248 0.53 -15.42 -4.45
N SER A 249 1.76 -15.50 -3.91
CA SER A 249 2.03 -16.23 -2.67
C SER A 249 1.80 -15.36 -1.42
N ALA A 250 1.99 -14.06 -1.55
CA ALA A 250 1.93 -13.13 -0.43
C ALA A 250 0.53 -13.10 0.20
N LYS A 251 0.48 -12.95 1.53
CA LYS A 251 -0.77 -12.55 2.22
C LYS A 251 -1.26 -11.22 1.66
N CYS A 252 -2.57 -10.97 1.69
CA CYS A 252 -3.12 -9.68 1.25
C CYS A 252 -2.56 -8.53 2.11
N LEU A 253 -1.54 -7.86 1.61
CA LEU A 253 -0.83 -6.79 2.33
C LEU A 253 -1.73 -5.59 2.71
N MET A 254 -2.87 -5.43 2.04
CA MET A 254 -3.87 -4.43 2.43
C MET A 254 -4.50 -4.75 3.79
N ASN A 255 -4.53 -6.03 4.19
CA ASN A 255 -5.05 -6.54 5.46
C ASN A 255 -3.98 -6.62 6.57
N VAL A 256 -2.80 -6.03 6.36
CA VAL A 256 -1.70 -6.09 7.33
C VAL A 256 -1.40 -4.70 7.85
N TYR A 257 -1.39 -4.53 9.17
CA TYR A 257 -0.88 -3.32 9.84
C TYR A 257 0.66 -3.27 9.79
N LEU A 258 1.24 -3.04 8.61
CA LEU A 258 2.70 -2.94 8.44
C LEU A 258 3.32 -1.89 9.37
N GLU A 259 2.59 -0.79 9.59
CA GLU A 259 2.93 0.30 10.50
C GLU A 259 3.04 -0.11 11.97
N ARG A 260 2.55 -1.30 12.35
CA ARG A 260 2.66 -1.87 13.70
C ARG A 260 3.77 -2.93 13.82
N ARG A 261 4.47 -3.24 12.73
CA ARG A 261 5.41 -4.37 12.65
C ARG A 261 6.87 -3.94 12.46
N PHE A 262 7.18 -2.66 12.66
CA PHE A 262 8.53 -2.12 12.43
C PHE A 262 9.63 -2.75 13.29
N HIS A 263 9.31 -3.21 14.50
CA HIS A 263 10.28 -3.83 15.41
C HIS A 263 10.59 -5.29 15.06
N GLU A 264 9.82 -5.92 14.17
CA GLU A 264 10.02 -7.33 13.81
C GLU A 264 11.25 -7.51 12.92
N PRO A 265 11.98 -8.63 13.04
CA PRO A 265 13.01 -9.00 12.08
C PRO A 265 12.43 -9.10 10.66
N LEU A 266 13.04 -8.43 9.68
CA LEU A 266 12.52 -8.34 8.31
C LEU A 266 12.32 -9.72 7.66
N GLU A 267 13.25 -10.66 7.89
CA GLU A 267 13.16 -11.99 7.31
C GLU A 267 12.03 -12.83 7.93
N GLU A 268 11.75 -12.66 9.23
CA GLU A 268 10.60 -13.29 9.90
C GLU A 268 9.28 -12.71 9.40
N LEU A 269 9.22 -11.38 9.25
CA LEU A 269 8.08 -10.69 8.67
C LEU A 269 7.81 -11.17 7.24
N LYS A 270 8.84 -11.27 6.39
CA LYS A 270 8.71 -11.79 5.02
C LYS A 270 8.22 -13.24 5.01
N ALA A 271 8.72 -14.09 5.90
CA ALA A 271 8.27 -15.47 6.02
C ALA A 271 6.78 -15.54 6.43
N ASP A 272 6.36 -14.76 7.44
CA ASP A 272 4.96 -14.69 7.85
C ASP A 272 4.04 -14.15 6.74
N LEU A 273 4.52 -13.20 5.94
CA LEU A 273 3.78 -12.64 4.80
C LEU A 273 3.83 -13.49 3.53
N ASN A 274 4.51 -14.65 3.54
CA ASN A 274 4.74 -15.51 2.38
C ASN A 274 5.46 -14.79 1.22
N ILE A 275 6.39 -13.88 1.52
CA ILE A 275 7.18 -13.16 0.54
C ILE A 275 8.53 -13.89 0.34
N PRO A 276 8.77 -14.52 -0.83
CA PRO A 276 10.02 -15.24 -1.07
C PRO A 276 11.19 -14.26 -1.26
N SER A 277 12.39 -14.66 -0.87
CA SER A 277 13.60 -13.86 -1.10
C SER A 277 13.85 -13.59 -2.59
N PRO A 278 14.38 -12.41 -2.95
CA PRO A 278 14.66 -12.04 -4.34
C PRO A 278 15.67 -12.98 -5.01
N PRO A 279 15.62 -13.12 -6.34
CA PRO A 279 16.45 -14.09 -7.05
C PRO A 279 17.93 -13.69 -7.03
N HIS A 280 18.82 -14.65 -6.79
CA HIS A 280 20.25 -14.44 -6.94
C HIS A 280 20.61 -14.42 -8.43
N ILE A 281 21.05 -13.27 -8.95
CA ILE A 281 21.43 -13.13 -10.35
C ILE A 281 22.91 -13.52 -10.51
N PRO A 282 23.24 -14.47 -11.40
CA PRO A 282 24.63 -14.80 -11.70
C PRO A 282 25.39 -13.54 -12.12
N LYS A 283 26.57 -13.31 -11.51
CA LYS A 283 27.49 -12.30 -12.02
C LYS A 283 27.86 -12.69 -13.45
N SER A 284 27.70 -11.76 -14.39
CA SER A 284 28.08 -11.99 -15.79
C SER A 284 29.58 -12.29 -15.84
N THR A 285 29.97 -13.54 -16.02
CA THR A 285 31.33 -13.87 -16.43
C THR A 285 31.49 -13.36 -17.86
N ASP A 286 32.52 -12.56 -18.13
CA ASP A 286 32.72 -11.76 -19.36
C ASP A 286 32.81 -12.56 -20.68
N ASN A 287 32.59 -13.87 -20.68
CA ASN A 287 32.75 -14.73 -21.87
C ASN A 287 31.51 -14.87 -22.77
N ASN A 288 30.40 -14.15 -22.54
CA ASN A 288 29.18 -14.27 -23.35
C ASN A 288 28.75 -13.00 -24.11
N ASN A 289 29.62 -11.98 -24.19
CA ASN A 289 29.34 -10.74 -24.94
C ASN A 289 29.07 -10.97 -26.45
N THR A 290 29.33 -12.15 -26.99
CA THR A 290 29.10 -12.47 -28.40
C THR A 290 27.65 -12.84 -28.75
N ARG A 291 26.78 -13.12 -27.77
CA ARG A 291 25.38 -13.55 -28.05
C ARG A 291 24.32 -12.45 -27.84
N LEU A 292 24.61 -11.39 -27.09
CA LEU A 292 23.62 -10.32 -26.80
C LEU A 292 23.55 -9.23 -27.89
N ASN A 293 24.49 -9.20 -28.83
CA ASN A 293 24.49 -8.27 -29.98
C ASN A 293 23.98 -8.88 -31.29
N ARG A 294 23.40 -10.08 -31.25
CA ARG A 294 22.77 -10.72 -32.42
C ARG A 294 21.40 -11.27 -32.03
N ARG A 295 20.40 -10.39 -31.96
CA ARG A 295 18.97 -10.67 -32.20
C ARG A 295 18.15 -9.41 -31.99
#